data_AF-A0A0E3NE34-F1
#
_entry.id   AF-A0A0E3NE34-F1
#
_cell.length_a   1.000
_cell.length_b   1.000
_cell.length_c   1.000
_cell.angle_alpha   90.00
_cell.angle_beta   90.00
_cell.angle_gamma   90.00
#
_symmetry.space_group_name_H-M   'P 1'
#
loop_
_entity.id
_entity.type
_entity.pdbx_description
1 polymer ?
#
loop_
_entity_poly.entity_id
_entity_poly.type
_entity_poly.pdbx_seq_one_letter_code
_entity_poly.pdbx_strand_id
1 'polypeptide(L)'
;MNSVKIGRVNIRWLGHAGFLLDGDGKKIYIDPYDLGEEPAFEDKADILLITHEHSDHCSPDDIRKVRRSDSTTLIPENLSLQFKGDARRIEEGDVLADGLEIKGIRIEVVPAYNVDKPYHPRGFGVGYIVELGGIRIYHAGDCDFFPEMKDIKADVALLPIGGTYTMDEEEAANVAAAISPKDVIPMHYGKPGITDGDPEKFKTLVRGKNPDINVIILES
;
A
#
# COMPACT_ATOMS: atom_id res chain seq x y z
N MET A 1 -11.70 -14.52 -2.30
CA MET A 1 -10.86 -14.63 -1.06
C MET A 1 -10.23 -13.27 -0.78
N ASN A 2 -10.23 -12.80 0.47
CA ASN A 2 -9.68 -11.47 0.81
C ASN A 2 -8.18 -11.47 1.20
N SER A 3 -7.52 -12.64 1.16
CA SER A 3 -6.10 -12.76 1.49
C SER A 3 -5.40 -13.82 0.63
N VAL A 4 -4.08 -13.69 0.55
CA VAL A 4 -3.18 -14.62 -0.13
C VAL A 4 -1.91 -14.82 0.68
N LYS A 5 -1.42 -16.05 0.73
CA LYS A 5 -0.14 -16.38 1.35
C LYS A 5 0.96 -16.48 0.29
N ILE A 6 1.96 -15.61 0.38
CA ILE A 6 3.15 -15.59 -0.49
C ILE A 6 4.38 -15.88 0.39
N GLY A 7 4.93 -17.09 0.24
CA GLY A 7 6.01 -17.56 1.11
C GLY A 7 5.60 -17.58 2.58
N ARG A 8 6.27 -16.77 3.40
CA ARG A 8 6.03 -16.64 4.85
C ARG A 8 5.10 -15.49 5.23
N VAL A 9 4.59 -14.74 4.25
CA VAL A 9 3.73 -13.57 4.47
C VAL A 9 2.30 -13.87 4.04
N ASN A 10 1.34 -13.52 4.89
CA ASN A 10 -0.07 -13.42 4.53
C ASN A 10 -0.39 -11.95 4.22
N ILE A 11 -0.83 -11.69 3.00
CA ILE A 11 -1.26 -10.37 2.52
C ILE A 11 -2.79 -10.39 2.51
N ARG A 12 -3.41 -9.57 3.35
CA ARG A 12 -4.86 -9.44 3.44
C ARG A 12 -5.29 -8.06 2.96
N TRP A 13 -6.19 -8.03 2.00
CA TRP A 13 -6.86 -6.81 1.58
C TRP A 13 -7.94 -6.46 2.60
N LEU A 14 -7.91 -5.21 3.07
CA LEU A 14 -8.89 -4.65 3.99
C LEU A 14 -10.02 -3.92 3.24
N GLY A 15 -9.91 -3.81 1.91
CA GLY A 15 -10.77 -3.00 1.06
C GLY A 15 -10.06 -1.72 0.64
N HIS A 16 -10.48 -1.12 -0.48
CA HIS A 16 -9.91 0.11 -1.04
C HIS A 16 -8.38 0.00 -1.20
N ALA A 17 -7.59 0.90 -0.59
CA ALA A 17 -6.13 0.81 -0.53
C ALA A 17 -5.59 0.17 0.76
N GLY A 18 -6.46 -0.31 1.66
CA GLY A 18 -6.03 -0.85 2.95
C GLY A 18 -5.48 -2.27 2.87
N PHE A 19 -4.34 -2.52 3.50
CA PHE A 19 -3.73 -3.85 3.60
C PHE A 19 -3.23 -4.18 5.01
N LEU A 20 -3.34 -5.47 5.37
CA LEU A 20 -2.60 -6.07 6.46
C LEU A 20 -1.55 -7.03 5.88
N LEU A 21 -0.28 -6.78 6.19
CA LEU A 21 0.83 -7.70 5.97
C LEU A 21 1.15 -8.41 7.29
N ASP A 22 1.02 -9.74 7.31
CA ASP A 22 1.30 -10.57 8.48
C ASP A 22 2.40 -11.58 8.16
N GLY A 23 3.55 -11.43 8.82
CA GLY A 23 4.75 -12.23 8.61
C GLY A 23 5.79 -11.96 9.68
N ASP A 24 6.73 -12.89 9.88
CA ASP A 24 7.83 -12.75 10.87
C ASP A 24 7.36 -12.34 12.30
N GLY A 25 6.12 -12.73 12.67
CA GLY A 25 5.52 -12.35 13.95
C GLY A 25 5.29 -10.84 14.09
N LYS A 26 5.04 -10.15 12.97
CA LYS A 26 4.73 -8.72 12.88
C LYS A 26 3.47 -8.51 12.06
N LYS A 27 2.60 -7.63 12.54
CA LYS A 27 1.42 -7.14 11.80
C LYS A 27 1.64 -5.70 11.36
N ILE A 28 1.64 -5.49 10.05
CA ILE A 28 1.85 -4.19 9.42
C ILE A 28 0.55 -3.79 8.73
N TYR A 29 -0.09 -2.75 9.25
CA TYR A 29 -1.27 -2.16 8.62
C TYR A 29 -0.84 -1.00 7.73
N ILE A 30 -1.41 -0.92 6.53
CA ILE A 30 -1.24 0.19 5.60
C ILE A 30 -2.64 0.73 5.30
N ASP A 31 -2.83 2.04 5.47
CA ASP A 31 -4.06 2.77 5.14
C ASP A 31 -5.37 2.07 5.57
N PRO A 32 -5.55 1.76 6.87
CA PRO A 32 -6.79 1.14 7.33
C PRO A 32 -7.98 2.08 7.12
N TYR A 33 -8.99 1.62 6.38
CA TYR A 33 -10.19 2.39 6.06
C TYR A 33 -11.43 1.51 5.99
N ASP A 34 -12.55 2.04 6.52
CA ASP A 34 -13.87 1.40 6.49
C ASP A 34 -13.84 -0.02 7.08
N LEU A 35 -13.09 -0.19 8.17
CA LEU A 35 -12.99 -1.46 8.84
C LEU A 35 -14.31 -1.76 9.55
N GLY A 36 -14.75 -3.02 9.49
CA GLY A 36 -15.87 -3.50 10.29
C GLY A 36 -15.53 -3.52 11.79
N GLU A 37 -15.46 -4.72 12.36
CA GLU A 37 -15.17 -4.88 13.78
C GLU A 37 -13.71 -4.55 14.13
N GLU A 38 -13.51 -4.07 15.36
CA GLU A 38 -12.18 -3.86 15.92
C GLU A 38 -11.47 -5.23 16.06
N PRO A 39 -10.24 -5.38 15.55
CA PRO A 39 -9.51 -6.64 15.67
C PRO A 39 -9.17 -6.94 17.13
N ALA A 40 -9.02 -8.23 17.44
CA ALA A 40 -8.49 -8.68 18.72
C ALA A 40 -7.11 -8.04 18.99
N PHE A 41 -6.73 -7.92 20.27
CA PHE A 41 -5.53 -7.17 20.65
C PHE A 41 -4.25 -7.73 20.00
N GLU A 42 -4.14 -9.05 19.91
CA GLU A 42 -3.06 -9.77 19.25
C GLU A 42 -3.01 -9.53 17.73
N ASP A 43 -4.12 -9.09 17.14
CA ASP A 43 -4.27 -8.80 15.71
C ASP A 43 -4.08 -7.32 15.37
N LYS A 44 -3.79 -6.49 16.37
CA LYS A 44 -3.46 -5.07 16.20
C LYS A 44 -2.06 -4.86 15.62
N ALA A 45 -1.87 -3.71 15.01
CA ALA A 45 -0.66 -3.31 14.31
C ALA A 45 0.55 -3.26 15.25
N ASP A 46 1.63 -3.95 14.88
CA ASP A 46 2.98 -3.61 15.38
C ASP A 46 3.47 -2.34 14.68
N ILE A 47 3.22 -2.22 13.38
CA ILE A 47 3.61 -1.08 12.55
C ILE A 47 2.37 -0.60 11.80
N LEU A 48 2.13 0.70 11.81
CA LEU A 48 1.07 1.33 11.03
C LEU A 48 1.69 2.32 10.05
N LEU A 49 1.40 2.15 8.77
CA LEU A 49 1.89 2.99 7.68
C LEU A 49 0.72 3.77 7.11
N ILE A 50 0.86 5.09 7.01
CA ILE A 50 -0.11 5.97 6.35
C ILE A 50 0.56 6.54 5.11
N THR A 51 -0.08 6.45 3.94
CA THR A 51 0.49 6.96 2.69
C THR A 51 0.29 8.46 2.52
N HIS A 52 -0.87 8.99 2.92
CA HIS A 52 -1.22 10.42 2.82
C HIS A 52 -2.47 10.75 3.64
N GLU A 53 -2.90 12.01 3.60
CA GLU A 53 -3.90 12.56 4.53
C GLU A 53 -5.38 12.40 4.10
N HIS A 54 -5.68 11.90 2.90
CA HIS A 54 -7.08 11.73 2.51
C HIS A 54 -7.82 10.75 3.42
N SER A 55 -9.11 10.98 3.62
CA SER A 55 -9.91 10.30 4.65
C SER A 55 -10.06 8.79 4.44
N ASP A 56 -9.94 8.34 3.19
CA ASP A 56 -9.97 6.95 2.76
C ASP A 56 -8.62 6.22 2.92
N HIS A 57 -7.62 6.91 3.47
CA HIS A 57 -6.29 6.37 3.81
C HIS A 57 -5.89 6.68 5.26
N CYS A 58 -6.21 7.89 5.74
CA CYS A 58 -5.93 8.37 7.09
C CYS A 58 -7.20 8.48 7.94
N SER A 59 -8.00 7.40 8.02
CA SER A 59 -9.22 7.37 8.84
C SER A 59 -8.89 7.35 10.34
N PRO A 60 -9.18 8.40 11.12
CA PRO A 60 -8.83 8.42 12.54
C PRO A 60 -9.55 7.34 13.35
N ASP A 61 -10.74 6.92 12.92
CA ASP A 61 -11.53 5.91 13.59
C ASP A 61 -10.96 4.51 13.35
N ASP A 62 -10.57 4.19 12.11
CA ASP A 62 -9.99 2.88 11.77
C ASP A 62 -8.55 2.74 12.28
N ILE A 63 -7.78 3.83 12.24
CA ILE A 63 -6.48 3.92 12.90
C ILE A 63 -6.60 3.58 14.39
N ARG A 64 -7.62 4.11 15.09
CA ARG A 64 -7.84 3.82 16.51
C ARG A 64 -8.20 2.35 16.78
N LYS A 65 -8.92 1.69 15.87
CA LYS A 65 -9.23 0.26 15.99
C LYS A 65 -7.96 -0.59 15.95
N VAL A 66 -7.07 -0.34 14.99
CA VAL A 66 -5.90 -1.22 14.72
C VAL A 66 -4.65 -0.84 15.49
N ARG A 67 -4.53 0.40 15.96
CA ARG A 67 -3.32 0.89 16.64
C ARG A 67 -3.34 0.53 18.14
N ARG A 68 -2.19 0.12 18.65
CA ARG A 68 -1.93 -0.09 20.09
C ARG A 68 -0.88 0.90 20.61
N SER A 69 -0.74 0.98 21.94
CA SER A 69 0.13 1.99 22.57
C SER A 69 1.62 1.83 22.25
N ASP A 70 2.05 0.63 21.90
CA ASP A 70 3.40 0.28 21.48
C ASP A 70 3.54 0.07 19.96
N SER A 71 2.52 0.40 19.16
CA SER A 71 2.68 0.49 17.70
C SER A 71 3.64 1.61 17.35
N THR A 72 4.48 1.39 16.33
CA THR A 72 5.19 2.48 15.67
C THR A 72 4.39 2.89 14.45
N THR A 73 4.03 4.17 14.34
CA THR A 73 3.31 4.71 13.19
C THR A 73 4.24 5.55 12.32
N LEU A 74 4.25 5.31 11.01
CA LEU A 74 4.94 6.17 10.04
C LEU A 74 3.89 7.01 9.30
N ILE A 75 4.14 8.31 9.23
CA ILE A 75 3.26 9.30 8.61
C ILE A 75 4.07 10.27 7.74
N PRO A 76 3.56 10.72 6.58
CA PRO A 76 4.24 11.71 5.77
C PRO A 76 4.52 13.00 6.55
N GLU A 77 5.64 13.69 6.24
CA GLU A 77 6.05 14.92 6.92
C GLU A 77 4.93 15.98 6.93
N ASN A 78 4.26 16.15 5.78
CA ASN A 78 3.26 17.17 5.53
C ASN A 78 1.87 16.88 6.12
N LEU A 79 1.66 15.72 6.74
CA LEU A 79 0.34 15.30 7.22
C LEU A 79 -0.10 16.13 8.46
N SER A 80 -1.24 16.81 8.37
CA SER A 80 -1.70 17.76 9.41
C SER A 80 -2.18 17.08 10.69
N LEU A 81 -2.78 15.89 10.58
CA LEU A 81 -3.25 15.11 11.73
C LEU A 81 -2.11 14.79 12.71
N GLN A 82 -2.41 14.98 13.99
CA GLN A 82 -1.46 14.76 15.09
C GLN A 82 -1.68 13.38 15.72
N PHE A 83 -0.60 12.64 15.88
CA PHE A 83 -0.61 11.31 16.49
C PHE A 83 0.01 11.38 17.89
N LYS A 84 -0.58 10.65 18.84
CA LYS A 84 0.00 10.45 20.19
C LYS A 84 0.84 9.17 20.20
N GLY A 85 1.94 9.14 20.96
CA GLY A 85 2.81 7.95 21.09
C GLY A 85 3.90 7.91 20.03
N ASP A 86 4.43 6.72 19.71
CA ASP A 86 5.47 6.55 18.67
C ASP A 86 4.82 6.75 17.29
N ALA A 87 4.95 7.98 16.77
CA ALA A 87 4.58 8.37 15.43
C ALA A 87 5.73 9.18 14.84
N ARG A 88 6.30 8.67 13.75
CA ARG A 88 7.50 9.20 13.12
C ARG A 88 7.13 9.77 11.78
N ARG A 89 7.65 10.96 11.52
CA ARG A 89 7.53 11.60 10.23
C ARG A 89 8.53 10.98 9.26
N ILE A 90 8.10 10.81 8.01
CA ILE A 90 8.90 10.26 6.93
C ILE A 90 8.71 11.08 5.65
N GLU A 91 9.68 10.99 4.75
CA GLU A 91 9.68 11.64 3.43
C GLU A 91 10.10 10.65 2.34
N GLU A 92 9.78 10.96 1.08
CA GLU A 92 10.26 10.18 -0.07
C GLU A 92 11.79 10.08 -0.07
N GLY A 93 12.32 8.86 -0.22
CA GLY A 93 13.76 8.59 -0.17
C GLY A 93 14.27 8.08 1.18
N ASP A 94 13.46 8.11 2.25
CA ASP A 94 13.84 7.51 3.52
C ASP A 94 14.03 5.99 3.40
N VAL A 95 15.11 5.48 3.99
CA VAL A 95 15.41 4.05 4.07
C VAL A 95 15.65 3.66 5.53
N LEU A 96 14.68 2.96 6.11
CA LEU A 96 14.69 2.47 7.49
C LEU A 96 15.31 1.07 7.51
N ALA A 97 16.63 1.00 7.37
CA ALA A 97 17.45 -0.21 7.30
C ALA A 97 18.76 -0.06 8.09
N ASP A 98 19.56 -1.12 8.17
CA ASP A 98 20.94 -1.09 8.66
C ASP A 98 21.05 -0.53 10.10
N GLY A 99 20.19 -1.00 11.00
CA GLY A 99 20.08 -0.54 12.39
C GLY A 99 18.99 0.52 12.63
N LEU A 100 18.34 1.01 11.57
CA LEU A 100 17.19 1.93 11.64
C LEU A 100 15.84 1.23 11.42
N GLU A 101 15.82 -0.10 11.34
CA GLU A 101 14.62 -0.88 11.08
C GLU A 101 13.53 -0.62 12.13
N ILE A 102 12.28 -0.57 11.68
CA ILE A 102 11.14 -0.44 12.59
C ILE A 102 10.75 -1.84 13.08
N LYS A 103 11.02 -2.12 14.35
CA LYS A 103 10.72 -3.42 14.98
C LYS A 103 11.33 -4.61 14.20
N GLY A 104 12.52 -4.39 13.63
CA GLY A 104 13.24 -5.38 12.82
C GLY A 104 12.75 -5.52 11.37
N ILE A 105 11.85 -4.64 10.92
CA ILE A 105 11.34 -4.60 9.56
C ILE A 105 12.01 -3.45 8.79
N ARG A 106 12.57 -3.79 7.63
CA ARG A 106 13.15 -2.83 6.69
C ARG A 106 12.03 -2.21 5.85
N ILE A 107 12.03 -0.88 5.77
CA ILE A 107 11.02 -0.10 5.04
C ILE A 107 11.72 0.96 4.20
N GLU A 108 11.41 1.02 2.92
CA GLU A 108 11.80 2.11 2.03
C GLU A 108 10.57 2.97 1.74
N VAL A 109 10.73 4.29 1.81
CA VAL A 109 9.68 5.26 1.51
C VAL A 109 9.95 5.80 0.11
N VAL A 110 8.98 5.64 -0.79
CA VAL A 110 9.13 6.00 -2.21
C VAL A 110 8.10 7.05 -2.61
N PRO A 111 8.32 7.80 -3.70
CA PRO A 111 7.34 8.79 -4.17
C PRO A 111 5.98 8.15 -4.48
N ALA A 112 4.90 8.90 -4.25
CA ALA A 112 3.57 8.60 -4.79
C ALA A 112 2.89 9.92 -5.17
N TYR A 113 2.68 10.14 -6.46
CA TYR A 113 2.11 11.39 -6.96
C TYR A 113 1.42 11.22 -8.32
N ASN A 114 0.56 12.16 -8.65
CA ASN A 114 -0.04 12.30 -9.97
C ASN A 114 0.85 13.13 -10.90
N VAL A 115 0.97 12.69 -12.15
CA VAL A 115 1.70 13.42 -13.21
C VAL A 115 0.76 14.42 -13.88
N ASP A 116 -0.45 13.97 -14.24
CA ASP A 116 -1.40 14.73 -15.05
C ASP A 116 -2.69 15.08 -14.31
N LYS A 117 -2.78 14.72 -13.01
CA LYS A 117 -3.95 14.98 -12.16
C LYS A 117 -3.56 15.87 -10.96
N PRO A 118 -4.50 16.68 -10.42
CA PRO A 118 -4.19 17.61 -9.34
C PRO A 118 -4.34 17.02 -7.93
N TYR A 119 -4.74 15.75 -7.78
CA TYR A 119 -5.20 15.20 -6.51
C TYR A 119 -4.04 14.89 -5.53
N HIS A 120 -2.91 14.42 -6.06
CA HIS A 120 -1.75 14.01 -5.28
C HIS A 120 -0.48 14.67 -5.84
N PRO A 121 -0.20 15.95 -5.53
CA PRO A 121 1.04 16.58 -5.95
C PRO A 121 2.26 15.89 -5.30
N ARG A 122 3.43 15.96 -5.93
CA ARG A 122 4.65 15.35 -5.39
C ARG A 122 4.95 15.84 -3.96
N GLY A 123 5.32 14.91 -3.09
CA GLY A 123 5.54 15.15 -1.66
C GLY A 123 4.25 15.22 -0.83
N PHE A 124 3.06 15.13 -1.44
CA PHE A 124 1.81 15.07 -0.69
C PHE A 124 1.58 13.71 -0.02
N GLY A 125 1.96 12.64 -0.73
CA GLY A 125 1.87 11.26 -0.27
C GLY A 125 3.13 10.47 -0.62
N VAL A 126 3.17 9.23 -0.12
CA VAL A 126 4.28 8.31 -0.32
C VAL A 126 3.76 6.90 -0.62
N GLY A 127 4.59 6.12 -1.30
CA GLY A 127 4.51 4.67 -1.34
C GLY A 127 5.46 4.04 -0.33
N TYR A 128 5.32 2.73 -0.10
CA TYR A 128 6.18 1.97 0.79
C TYR A 128 6.68 0.70 0.10
N ILE A 129 7.95 0.35 0.30
CA ILE A 129 8.45 -1.00 0.06
C ILE A 129 8.78 -1.62 1.41
N VAL A 130 8.03 -2.65 1.78
CA VAL A 130 8.18 -3.37 3.04
C VAL A 130 8.87 -4.70 2.77
N GLU A 131 9.99 -4.95 3.44
CA GLU A 131 10.67 -6.25 3.41
C GLU A 131 10.20 -7.11 4.57
N LEU A 132 9.43 -8.16 4.26
CA LEU A 132 8.80 -9.03 5.25
C LEU A 132 8.84 -10.47 4.77
N GLY A 133 9.18 -11.41 5.65
CA GLY A 133 9.20 -12.84 5.31
C GLY A 133 10.25 -13.22 4.25
N GLY A 134 11.17 -12.31 3.91
CA GLY A 134 12.15 -12.45 2.84
C GLY A 134 11.63 -12.05 1.45
N ILE A 135 10.50 -11.34 1.37
CA ILE A 135 9.97 -10.74 0.13
C ILE A 135 9.81 -9.24 0.28
N ARG A 136 9.89 -8.52 -0.85
CA ARG A 136 9.67 -7.06 -0.95
C ARG A 136 8.27 -6.78 -1.48
N ILE A 137 7.45 -6.10 -0.69
CA ILE A 137 6.07 -5.77 -1.01
C ILE A 137 5.98 -4.27 -1.22
N TYR A 138 5.68 -3.85 -2.45
CA TYR A 138 5.50 -2.46 -2.82
C TYR A 138 4.03 -2.06 -2.74
N HIS A 139 3.71 -1.11 -1.87
CA HIS A 139 2.44 -0.41 -1.84
C HIS A 139 2.60 0.94 -2.54
N ALA A 140 1.96 1.11 -3.71
CA ALA A 140 2.19 2.30 -4.53
C ALA A 140 1.61 3.60 -3.94
N GLY A 141 0.69 3.49 -2.98
CA GLY A 141 -0.13 4.63 -2.56
C GLY A 141 -0.93 5.18 -3.73
N ASP A 142 -1.37 6.42 -3.60
CA ASP A 142 -2.16 7.09 -4.61
C ASP A 142 -1.27 7.87 -5.58
N CYS A 143 -1.20 7.38 -6.81
CA CYS A 143 -0.29 7.90 -7.83
C CYS A 143 -0.77 7.59 -9.25
N ASP A 144 -0.13 8.26 -10.21
CA ASP A 144 -0.10 7.92 -11.64
C ASP A 144 1.20 7.14 -11.96
N PHE A 145 1.42 6.76 -13.21
CA PHE A 145 2.68 6.19 -13.65
C PHE A 145 3.75 7.29 -13.86
N PHE A 146 4.66 7.43 -12.90
CA PHE A 146 5.81 8.33 -13.00
C PHE A 146 7.13 7.59 -13.33
N PRO A 147 8.14 8.27 -13.91
CA PRO A 147 9.38 7.64 -14.40
C PRO A 147 10.14 6.79 -13.38
N GLU A 148 10.24 7.25 -12.14
CA GLU A 148 10.99 6.61 -11.05
C GLU A 148 10.42 5.22 -10.68
N MET A 149 9.16 4.92 -11.01
CA MET A 149 8.59 3.59 -10.76
C MET A 149 9.36 2.46 -11.46
N LYS A 150 10.06 2.74 -12.57
CA LYS A 150 10.86 1.73 -13.30
C LYS A 150 12.03 1.18 -12.49
N ASP A 151 12.48 1.95 -11.50
CA ASP A 151 13.61 1.57 -10.65
C ASP A 151 13.16 0.76 -9.41
N ILE A 152 11.85 0.70 -9.15
CA ILE A 152 11.28 -0.09 -8.06
C ILE A 152 11.64 -1.57 -8.25
N LYS A 153 12.06 -2.20 -7.15
CA LYS A 153 12.31 -3.64 -7.06
C LYS A 153 11.40 -4.23 -6.00
N ALA A 154 10.46 -5.06 -6.42
CA ALA A 154 9.48 -5.71 -5.55
C ALA A 154 9.14 -7.11 -6.07
N ASP A 155 8.89 -8.04 -5.15
CA ASP A 155 8.35 -9.36 -5.48
C ASP A 155 6.84 -9.28 -5.67
N VAL A 156 6.18 -8.43 -4.89
CA VAL A 156 4.74 -8.18 -4.93
C VAL A 156 4.49 -6.68 -5.09
N ALA A 157 3.64 -6.28 -6.03
CA ALA A 157 3.18 -4.89 -6.17
C ALA A 157 1.68 -4.77 -5.89
N LEU A 158 1.30 -3.78 -5.08
CA LEU A 158 -0.06 -3.38 -4.79
C LEU A 158 -0.30 -2.06 -5.53
N LEU A 159 -1.12 -2.09 -6.58
CA LEU A 159 -1.27 -0.96 -7.52
C LEU A 159 -2.70 -0.44 -7.55
N PRO A 160 -2.93 0.88 -7.39
CA PRO A 160 -4.27 1.43 -7.49
C PRO A 160 -4.79 1.31 -8.93
N ILE A 161 -6.08 1.05 -9.10
CA ILE A 161 -6.75 0.97 -10.40
C ILE A 161 -8.04 1.83 -10.44
N GLY A 162 -8.13 2.85 -9.59
CA GLY A 162 -9.35 3.65 -9.39
C GLY A 162 -9.68 4.62 -10.52
N GLY A 163 -8.70 4.98 -11.36
CA GLY A 163 -8.84 5.81 -12.56
C GLY A 163 -8.98 7.31 -12.31
N THR A 164 -9.99 7.73 -11.55
CA THR A 164 -10.30 9.17 -11.35
C THR A 164 -9.19 9.89 -10.59
N TYR A 165 -8.75 9.32 -9.47
CA TYR A 165 -7.80 9.94 -8.53
C TYR A 165 -6.36 9.38 -8.64
N THR A 166 -6.27 8.16 -9.16
CA THR A 166 -5.06 7.34 -9.28
C THR A 166 -5.01 6.71 -10.67
N MET A 167 -4.04 5.84 -10.94
CA MET A 167 -3.98 5.07 -12.18
C MET A 167 -5.31 4.40 -12.54
N ASP A 168 -5.62 4.36 -13.84
CA ASP A 168 -6.62 3.43 -14.37
C ASP A 168 -6.01 2.03 -14.59
N GLU A 169 -6.80 1.08 -15.09
CA GLU A 169 -6.30 -0.30 -15.26
C GLU A 169 -5.20 -0.42 -16.32
N GLU A 170 -5.18 0.45 -17.35
CA GLU A 170 -4.18 0.39 -18.41
C GLU A 170 -2.86 1.00 -17.96
N GLU A 171 -2.92 2.13 -17.28
CA GLU A 171 -1.78 2.77 -16.65
C GLU A 171 -1.14 1.87 -15.58
N ALA A 172 -1.94 1.29 -14.68
CA ALA A 172 -1.44 0.34 -13.70
C ALA A 172 -0.84 -0.92 -14.34
N ALA A 173 -1.40 -1.40 -15.47
CA ALA A 173 -0.83 -2.54 -16.18
C ALA A 173 0.52 -2.18 -16.84
N ASN A 174 0.72 -0.92 -17.27
CA ASN A 174 2.01 -0.43 -17.73
C ASN A 174 3.04 -0.39 -16.58
N VAL A 175 2.63 0.03 -15.38
CA VAL A 175 3.48 -0.02 -14.17
C VAL A 175 3.86 -1.45 -13.83
N ALA A 176 2.90 -2.37 -13.81
CA ALA A 176 3.18 -3.79 -13.56
C ALA A 176 4.21 -4.34 -14.56
N ALA A 177 4.06 -4.04 -15.85
CA ALA A 177 5.03 -4.46 -16.87
C ALA A 177 6.41 -3.82 -16.68
N ALA A 178 6.46 -2.54 -16.28
CA ALA A 178 7.71 -1.81 -16.07
C ALA A 178 8.50 -2.32 -14.85
N ILE A 179 7.81 -2.61 -13.74
CA ILE A 179 8.42 -3.14 -12.51
C ILE A 179 8.70 -4.65 -12.65
N SER A 180 7.84 -5.36 -13.38
CA SER A 180 7.85 -6.83 -13.53
C SER A 180 7.96 -7.58 -12.20
N PRO A 181 7.05 -7.33 -11.23
CA PRO A 181 6.99 -8.12 -10.01
C PRO A 181 6.54 -9.55 -10.34
N LYS A 182 6.81 -10.49 -9.45
CA LYS A 182 6.29 -11.86 -9.60
C LYS A 182 4.77 -11.89 -9.47
N ASP A 183 4.25 -11.17 -8.49
CA ASP A 183 2.84 -11.08 -8.18
C ASP A 183 2.37 -9.61 -8.18
N VAL A 184 1.18 -9.34 -8.70
CA VAL A 184 0.55 -8.02 -8.64
C VAL A 184 -0.89 -8.14 -8.13
N ILE A 185 -1.27 -7.25 -7.21
CA ILE A 185 -2.59 -7.18 -6.61
C ILE A 185 -3.17 -5.77 -6.91
N PRO A 186 -4.29 -5.66 -7.64
CA PRO A 186 -4.95 -4.36 -7.80
C PRO A 186 -5.56 -3.91 -6.46
N MET A 187 -5.62 -2.59 -6.26
CA MET A 187 -6.24 -1.96 -5.09
C MET A 187 -6.93 -0.65 -5.48
N HIS A 188 -7.45 0.08 -4.49
CA HIS A 188 -8.11 1.39 -4.68
C HIS A 188 -9.28 1.31 -5.70
N TYR A 189 -10.08 0.24 -5.60
CA TYR A 189 -11.33 0.02 -6.32
C TYR A 189 -12.39 -0.60 -5.41
N GLY A 190 -13.61 -0.75 -5.91
CA GLY A 190 -14.70 -1.42 -5.17
C GLY A 190 -15.60 -0.48 -4.38
N LYS A 191 -15.51 0.84 -4.63
CA LYS A 191 -16.49 1.85 -4.20
C LYS A 191 -17.26 2.38 -5.42
N PRO A 192 -18.43 1.78 -5.75
CA PRO A 192 -19.20 2.14 -6.94
C PRO A 192 -19.49 3.64 -7.06
N GLY A 193 -19.21 4.22 -8.22
CA GLY A 193 -19.39 5.63 -8.52
C GLY A 193 -18.29 6.56 -8.00
N ILE A 194 -17.25 6.00 -7.37
CA ILE A 194 -16.08 6.73 -6.84
C ILE A 194 -14.79 6.14 -7.43
N THR A 195 -14.59 4.84 -7.24
CA THR A 195 -13.44 4.08 -7.73
C THR A 195 -13.92 2.80 -8.45
N ASP A 196 -14.24 2.96 -9.73
CA ASP A 196 -14.90 1.95 -10.55
C ASP A 196 -13.93 1.06 -11.35
N GLY A 197 -12.70 0.90 -10.87
CA GLY A 197 -11.70 0.04 -11.51
C GLY A 197 -12.18 -1.41 -11.65
N ASP A 198 -11.96 -2.00 -12.83
CA ASP A 198 -12.27 -3.40 -13.12
C ASP A 198 -11.01 -4.29 -12.96
N PRO A 199 -10.92 -5.08 -11.88
CA PRO A 199 -9.75 -5.94 -11.65
C PRO A 199 -9.58 -7.04 -12.71
N GLU A 200 -10.64 -7.49 -13.38
CA GLU A 200 -10.53 -8.49 -14.45
C GLU A 200 -10.04 -7.86 -15.76
N LYS A 201 -10.43 -6.61 -16.05
CA LYS A 201 -9.83 -5.81 -17.12
C LYS A 201 -8.35 -5.59 -16.86
N PHE A 202 -7.98 -5.15 -15.64
CA PHE A 202 -6.58 -5.00 -15.23
C PHE A 202 -5.78 -6.29 -15.45
N LYS A 203 -6.29 -7.43 -14.98
CA LYS A 203 -5.66 -8.73 -15.17
C LYS A 203 -5.46 -9.11 -16.63
N THR A 204 -6.44 -8.82 -17.48
CA THR A 204 -6.33 -9.05 -18.93
C THR A 204 -5.22 -8.19 -19.54
N LEU A 205 -5.15 -6.92 -19.16
CA LEU A 205 -4.12 -5.97 -19.64
C LEU A 205 -2.72 -6.36 -19.18
N VAL A 206 -2.54 -6.73 -17.90
CA VAL A 206 -1.25 -7.20 -17.38
C VAL A 206 -0.78 -8.44 -18.14
N ARG A 207 -1.64 -9.45 -18.30
CA ARG A 207 -1.30 -10.68 -19.05
C ARG A 207 -0.92 -10.41 -20.50
N GLY A 208 -1.56 -9.43 -21.13
CA GLY A 208 -1.24 -9.01 -22.50
C GLY A 208 0.13 -8.33 -22.61
N LYS A 209 0.57 -7.62 -21.56
CA LYS A 209 1.86 -6.91 -21.54
C LYS A 209 3.02 -7.78 -21.05
N ASN A 210 2.79 -8.60 -20.02
CA ASN A 210 3.75 -9.55 -19.49
C ASN A 210 3.03 -10.80 -18.90
N PRO A 211 3.05 -11.95 -19.59
CA PRO A 211 2.34 -13.15 -19.15
C PRO A 211 2.99 -13.86 -17.96
N ASP A 212 4.22 -13.51 -17.58
CA ASP A 212 4.93 -14.11 -16.44
C ASP A 212 4.50 -13.49 -15.10
N ILE A 213 3.82 -12.33 -15.12
CA ILE A 213 3.28 -11.69 -13.92
C ILE A 213 1.99 -12.40 -13.50
N ASN A 214 1.96 -12.89 -12.26
CA ASN A 214 0.76 -13.45 -11.68
C ASN A 214 -0.13 -12.33 -11.12
N VAL A 215 -1.38 -12.24 -11.60
CA VAL A 215 -2.34 -11.25 -11.11
C VAL A 215 -3.26 -11.92 -10.09
N ILE A 216 -3.24 -11.42 -8.86
CA ILE A 216 -4.04 -11.93 -7.75
C ILE A 216 -5.14 -10.90 -7.46
N ILE A 217 -6.40 -11.29 -7.72
CA ILE A 217 -7.55 -10.47 -7.40
C ILE A 217 -8.07 -10.92 -6.03
N LEU A 218 -8.10 -9.98 -5.08
CA LEU A 218 -8.68 -10.18 -3.77
C LEU A 218 -10.11 -9.64 -3.77
N GLU A 219 -10.97 -10.27 -2.98
CA GLU A 219 -12.39 -9.91 -2.85
C GLU A 219 -12.63 -9.35 -1.45
N SER A 220 -13.47 -8.33 -1.35
CA SER A 220 -13.94 -7.76 -0.07
C SER A 220 -14.89 -8.72 0.65
#